data_AF-A0A644XCJ6-F1
#
_entry.id   AF-A0A644XCJ6-F1
#
_cell.length_a   1.000
_cell.length_b   1.000
_cell.length_c   1.000
_cell.angle_alpha   90.00
_cell.angle_beta   90.00
_cell.angle_gamma   90.00
#
_symmetry.space_group_name_H-M   'P 1'
#
loop_
_entity.id
_entity.type
_entity.pdbx_description
1 polymer ?
#
loop_
_entity_poly.entity_id
_entity_poly.type
_entity_poly.pdbx_seq_one_letter_code
_entity_poly.pdbx_strand_id
1 'polypeptide(L)'
;MSGNNLKLKTQIGVSPIAASATLDAVLTPIAVLEISLGGGAGTGWDLPLMSLEGLRIASGPIGSPLTSDQLAGTYYMGRAGAAFQFDTGAILKGDWTSVVIRAYQELNYKGYTGATDNTTAWEFENGGAMVNGFNYKGEYILGYQMPLIVNLVGVQLETYAYNVFDGARTGLFSDLSILANTQINENLSLLTAVQFTNYEKTDNREIVKKAEPAFKRVAMILSYGY
;
A
#
# COMPACT_ATOMS: atom_id res chain seq x y z
N MET A 1 -26.59 21.66 4.26
CA MET A 1 -25.29 20.96 4.11
C MET A 1 -25.53 19.72 3.26
N SER A 2 -25.34 19.82 1.95
CA SER A 2 -25.65 18.76 0.98
C SER A 2 -24.54 18.78 -0.07
N GLY A 3 -23.70 17.75 -0.12
CA GLY A 3 -22.57 17.65 -1.06
C GLY A 3 -21.41 16.76 -0.61
N ASN A 4 -21.31 16.42 0.67
CA ASN A 4 -20.25 15.53 1.17
C ASN A 4 -20.64 14.06 0.94
N ASN A 5 -19.78 13.31 0.24
CA ASN A 5 -19.95 11.86 0.09
C ASN A 5 -19.08 11.15 1.14
N LEU A 6 -19.72 10.38 2.03
CA LEU A 6 -19.03 9.50 2.97
C LEU A 6 -19.18 8.06 2.47
N LYS A 7 -18.06 7.41 2.18
CA LYS A 7 -18.00 6.00 1.82
C LYS A 7 -17.35 5.22 2.96
N LEU A 8 -18.03 4.18 3.42
CA LEU A 8 -17.45 3.20 4.34
C LEU A 8 -17.02 1.98 3.54
N LYS A 9 -15.77 1.56 3.73
CA LYS A 9 -15.20 0.37 3.09
C LYS A 9 -14.76 -0.60 4.19
N THR A 10 -15.23 -1.83 4.10
CA THR A 10 -14.77 -2.92 4.96
C THR A 10 -14.07 -3.94 4.08
N GLN A 11 -12.88 -4.36 4.47
CA GLN A 11 -12.12 -5.39 3.78
C GLN A 11 -11.75 -6.50 4.76
N ILE A 12 -11.96 -7.74 4.34
CA ILE A 12 -11.47 -8.92 5.05
C ILE A 12 -10.45 -9.57 4.12
N GLY A 13 -9.21 -9.68 4.58
CA GLY A 13 -8.12 -10.33 3.89
C GLY A 13 -7.81 -11.67 4.54
N VAL A 14 -7.70 -12.72 3.74
CA VAL A 14 -7.20 -14.01 4.17
C VAL A 14 -6.13 -14.44 3.18
N SER A 15 -4.94 -14.72 3.68
CA SER A 15 -3.82 -15.30 2.94
C SER A 15 -3.48 -16.66 3.55
N PRO A 16 -2.61 -17.46 2.91
CA PRO A 16 -2.21 -18.75 3.45
C PRO A 16 -1.53 -18.71 4.83
N ILE A 17 -1.08 -17.53 5.27
CA ILE A 17 -0.35 -17.32 6.52
C ILE A 17 -0.94 -16.23 7.41
N ALA A 18 -2.00 -15.53 7.00
CA ALA A 18 -2.54 -14.43 7.80
C ALA A 18 -4.03 -14.17 7.53
N ALA A 19 -4.68 -13.58 8.52
CA ALA A 19 -6.00 -13.01 8.39
C ALA A 19 -5.98 -11.57 8.90
N SER A 20 -6.68 -10.68 8.22
CA SER A 20 -6.83 -9.29 8.61
C SER A 20 -8.21 -8.75 8.26
N ALA A 21 -8.65 -7.77 9.04
CA ALA A 21 -9.83 -6.98 8.76
C ALA A 21 -9.47 -5.50 8.82
N THR A 22 -9.96 -4.72 7.85
CA THR A 22 -9.80 -3.27 7.81
C THR A 22 -11.14 -2.59 7.64
N LEU A 23 -11.25 -1.42 8.25
CA LEU A 23 -12.39 -0.52 8.15
C LEU A 23 -11.86 0.86 7.77
N ASP A 24 -12.36 1.41 6.67
CA ASP A 24 -11.94 2.71 6.15
C ASP A 24 -13.15 3.60 5.91
N ALA A 25 -13.12 4.80 6.48
CA ALA A 25 -14.04 5.89 6.20
C ALA A 25 -13.37 6.86 5.22
N VAL A 26 -14.00 7.08 4.07
CA VAL A 26 -13.52 7.96 3.01
C VAL A 26 -14.53 9.09 2.81
N LEU A 27 -14.10 10.30 3.10
CA LEU A 27 -14.85 11.51 2.91
C LEU A 27 -14.36 12.22 1.65
N THR A 28 -15.28 12.63 0.77
CA THR A 28 -14.96 13.46 -0.40
C THR A 28 -15.69 14.80 -0.25
N PRO A 29 -15.08 15.81 0.41
CA PRO A 29 -15.74 17.11 0.64
C PRO A 29 -15.96 17.90 -0.65
N ILE A 30 -15.03 17.76 -1.61
CA ILE A 30 -15.06 18.37 -2.93
C ILE A 30 -14.51 17.37 -3.95
N ALA A 31 -14.84 17.52 -5.23
CA ALA A 31 -14.48 16.55 -6.28
C ALA A 31 -12.95 16.27 -6.42
N VAL A 32 -12.12 17.23 -6.01
CA VAL A 32 -10.65 17.15 -6.11
C VAL A 32 -9.96 16.70 -4.82
N LEU A 33 -10.68 16.55 -3.70
CA LEU A 33 -10.11 16.21 -2.39
C LEU A 33 -10.83 15.02 -1.78
N GLU A 34 -10.05 14.01 -1.42
CA GLU A 34 -10.48 12.86 -0.64
C GLU A 34 -9.71 12.83 0.69
N ILE A 35 -10.40 12.55 1.79
CA ILE A 35 -9.82 12.36 3.12
C ILE A 35 -10.19 10.96 3.57
N SER A 36 -9.20 10.16 3.95
CA SER A 36 -9.38 8.79 4.40
C SER A 36 -8.93 8.63 5.85
N LEU A 37 -9.75 7.99 6.67
CA LEU A 37 -9.37 7.51 7.99
C LEU A 37 -9.68 6.02 8.05
N GLY A 38 -8.71 5.23 8.49
CA GLY A 38 -8.84 3.78 8.50
C GLY A 38 -8.16 3.15 9.68
N GLY A 39 -8.61 1.95 10.00
CA GLY A 39 -7.98 1.09 10.99
C GLY A 39 -8.13 -0.36 10.61
N GLY A 40 -7.26 -1.20 11.15
CA GLY A 40 -7.34 -2.62 10.92
C GLY A 40 -6.60 -3.41 11.98
N ALA A 41 -6.92 -4.69 12.04
CA ALA A 41 -6.25 -5.65 12.88
C ALA A 41 -6.12 -6.98 12.15
N GLY A 42 -5.13 -7.77 12.55
CA GLY A 42 -4.88 -9.08 11.96
C GLY A 42 -4.00 -9.95 12.84
N THR A 43 -3.88 -11.21 12.45
CA THR A 43 -2.98 -12.18 13.07
C THR A 43 -2.44 -13.13 12.00
N GLY A 44 -1.33 -13.79 12.32
CA GLY A 44 -0.62 -14.65 11.39
C GLY A 44 -0.35 -16.03 11.99
N TRP A 45 -0.20 -17.01 11.10
CA TRP A 45 0.16 -18.38 11.43
C TRP A 45 1.20 -18.91 10.45
N ASP A 46 1.80 -20.04 10.81
CA ASP A 46 2.81 -20.66 9.97
C ASP A 46 2.17 -21.63 8.97
N LEU A 47 2.77 -21.68 7.79
CA LEU A 47 2.50 -22.68 6.77
C LEU A 47 3.80 -23.48 6.54
N PRO A 48 4.07 -24.53 7.35
CA PRO A 48 5.30 -25.29 7.30
C PRO A 48 5.59 -25.90 5.92
N LEU A 49 4.54 -26.30 5.19
CA LEU A 49 4.63 -26.88 3.85
C LEU A 49 5.38 -25.98 2.85
N MET A 50 5.32 -24.67 3.05
CA MET A 50 5.99 -23.67 2.20
C MET A 50 7.08 -22.89 2.95
N SER A 51 7.39 -23.28 4.19
CA SER A 51 8.30 -22.55 5.09
C SER A 51 7.95 -21.06 5.18
N LEU A 52 6.65 -20.73 5.24
CA LEU A 52 6.16 -19.37 5.36
C LEU A 52 5.65 -19.13 6.79
N GLU A 53 6.00 -17.97 7.34
CA GLU A 53 5.62 -17.56 8.69
C GLU A 53 4.83 -16.24 8.57
N GLY A 54 3.59 -16.23 9.06
CA GLY A 54 2.68 -15.09 8.91
C GLY A 54 2.96 -13.95 9.87
N LEU A 55 3.50 -14.25 11.03
CA LEU A 55 3.80 -13.32 12.10
C LEU A 55 5.11 -13.74 12.75
N ARG A 56 6.04 -12.80 12.86
CA ARG A 56 7.39 -13.05 13.35
C ARG A 56 7.79 -11.95 14.33
N ILE A 57 8.57 -12.31 15.33
CA ILE A 57 9.14 -11.39 16.31
C ILE A 57 10.63 -11.66 16.46
N ALA A 58 11.40 -10.62 16.76
CA ALA A 58 12.81 -10.73 17.10
C ALA A 58 13.01 -10.49 18.60
N SER A 59 14.11 -10.98 19.15
CA SER A 59 14.52 -10.67 20.53
C SER A 59 15.17 -9.28 20.69
N GLY A 60 15.13 -8.44 19.65
CA GLY A 60 15.92 -7.22 19.58
C GLY A 60 15.49 -6.29 18.43
N PRO A 61 16.33 -5.28 18.09
CA PRO A 61 16.04 -4.30 17.05
C PRO A 61 16.04 -4.86 15.63
N ILE A 62 15.58 -4.04 14.69
CA ILE A 62 15.64 -4.34 13.26
C ILE A 62 17.07 -4.78 12.88
N GLY A 63 17.17 -5.85 12.10
CA GLY A 63 18.43 -6.51 11.80
C GLY A 63 18.74 -7.71 12.72
N SER A 64 17.97 -7.91 13.80
CA SER A 64 18.02 -9.14 14.59
C SER A 64 17.28 -10.30 13.89
N PRO A 65 17.67 -11.56 14.11
CA PRO A 65 16.94 -12.72 13.57
C PRO A 65 15.48 -12.72 14.04
N LEU A 66 14.57 -12.94 13.10
CA LEU A 66 13.13 -13.09 13.34
C LEU A 66 12.79 -14.57 13.50
N THR A 67 11.96 -14.88 14.50
CA THR A 67 11.38 -16.20 14.73
C THR A 67 9.86 -16.12 14.65
N SER A 68 9.22 -17.22 14.25
CA SER A 68 7.75 -17.31 14.26
C SER A 68 7.17 -16.92 15.62
N ASP A 69 6.11 -16.13 15.58
CA ASP A 69 5.27 -15.76 16.72
C ASP A 69 3.79 -16.04 16.40
N GLN A 70 3.56 -17.21 15.78
CA GLN A 70 2.25 -17.66 15.31
C GLN A 70 1.15 -17.50 16.37
N LEU A 71 0.09 -16.77 16.02
CA LEU A 71 -1.12 -16.52 16.82
C LEU A 71 -0.87 -15.96 18.24
N ALA A 72 0.35 -15.52 18.57
CA ALA A 72 0.70 -15.06 19.91
C ALA A 72 0.18 -13.64 20.21
N GLY A 73 -0.18 -12.89 19.18
CA GLY A 73 -0.68 -11.53 19.32
C GLY A 73 -1.47 -11.03 18.12
N THR A 74 -1.74 -9.72 18.16
CA THR A 74 -2.51 -9.01 17.15
C THR A 74 -1.65 -7.91 16.51
N TYR A 75 -1.53 -7.97 15.20
CA TYR A 75 -1.13 -6.83 14.38
C TYR A 75 -2.29 -5.84 14.36
N TYR A 76 -1.99 -4.56 14.50
CA TYR A 76 -2.97 -3.49 14.37
C TYR A 76 -2.39 -2.32 13.61
N MET A 77 -3.27 -1.59 12.93
CA MET A 77 -2.90 -0.38 12.23
C MET A 77 -3.99 0.68 12.33
N GLY A 78 -3.55 1.94 12.32
CA GLY A 78 -4.39 3.10 12.09
C GLY A 78 -3.78 3.94 10.99
N ARG A 79 -4.57 4.48 10.08
CA ARG A 79 -4.11 5.31 8.97
C ARG A 79 -4.99 6.53 8.79
N ALA A 80 -4.35 7.66 8.52
CA ALA A 80 -5.01 8.87 8.08
C ALA A 80 -4.34 9.34 6.80
N GLY A 81 -5.13 9.71 5.81
CA GLY A 81 -4.60 10.13 4.52
C GLY A 81 -5.48 11.13 3.81
N ALA A 82 -4.89 11.79 2.82
CA ALA A 82 -5.57 12.74 1.95
C ALA A 82 -5.10 12.56 0.51
N ALA A 83 -6.05 12.58 -0.43
CA ALA A 83 -5.80 12.51 -1.85
C ALA A 83 -6.25 13.80 -2.53
N PHE A 84 -5.37 14.37 -3.35
CA PHE A 84 -5.73 15.36 -4.34
C PHE A 84 -5.83 14.67 -5.69
N GLN A 85 -6.89 14.94 -6.43
CA GLN A 85 -7.10 14.39 -7.76
C GLN A 85 -7.62 15.45 -8.73
N PHE A 86 -7.16 15.39 -9.97
CA PHE A 86 -7.55 16.30 -11.01
C PHE A 86 -7.53 15.60 -12.37
N ASP A 87 -8.50 15.92 -13.22
CA ASP A 87 -8.60 15.42 -14.58
C ASP A 87 -8.84 16.61 -15.53
N THR A 88 -7.93 16.81 -16.48
CA THR A 88 -8.07 17.90 -17.46
C THR A 88 -9.27 17.72 -18.39
N GLY A 89 -9.77 16.48 -18.57
CA GLY A 89 -10.98 16.19 -19.34
C GLY A 89 -12.25 16.77 -18.72
N ALA A 90 -12.22 17.11 -17.41
CA ALA A 90 -13.31 17.82 -16.76
C ALA A 90 -13.44 19.28 -17.21
N ILE A 91 -12.38 19.88 -17.76
CA ILE A 91 -12.34 21.27 -18.23
C ILE A 91 -12.32 21.33 -19.75
N LEU A 92 -11.50 20.49 -20.38
CA LEU A 92 -11.26 20.49 -21.82
C LEU A 92 -12.14 19.45 -22.50
N LYS A 93 -12.99 19.89 -23.44
CA LYS A 93 -13.81 18.99 -24.23
C LYS A 93 -12.99 18.34 -25.33
N GLY A 94 -12.96 17.01 -25.36
CA GLY A 94 -12.35 16.21 -26.42
C GLY A 94 -11.96 14.83 -25.91
N ASP A 95 -11.84 13.86 -26.83
CA ASP A 95 -11.58 12.47 -26.44
C ASP A 95 -10.12 12.22 -26.02
N TRP A 96 -9.21 13.16 -26.32
CA TRP A 96 -7.76 13.07 -26.08
C TRP A 96 -7.27 14.11 -25.06
N THR A 97 -8.17 14.72 -24.29
CA THR A 97 -7.84 15.84 -23.39
C THR A 97 -7.74 15.44 -21.93
N SER A 98 -7.88 14.15 -21.59
CA SER A 98 -7.90 13.68 -20.20
C SER A 98 -6.52 13.21 -19.73
N VAL A 99 -5.88 14.09 -18.94
CA VAL A 99 -4.70 13.80 -18.12
C VAL A 99 -5.19 13.72 -16.68
N VAL A 100 -5.02 12.55 -16.08
CA VAL A 100 -5.38 12.27 -14.70
C VAL A 100 -4.16 12.41 -13.82
N ILE A 101 -4.27 13.27 -12.81
CA ILE A 101 -3.25 13.46 -11.79
C ILE A 101 -3.87 13.11 -10.45
N ARG A 102 -3.18 12.26 -9.68
CA ARG A 102 -3.57 11.96 -8.30
C ARG A 102 -2.34 11.97 -7.40
N ALA A 103 -2.43 12.64 -6.26
CA ALA A 103 -1.41 12.60 -5.22
C ALA A 103 -2.09 12.22 -3.89
N TYR A 104 -1.76 11.06 -3.35
CA TYR A 104 -2.25 10.56 -2.07
C TYR A 104 -1.12 10.54 -1.04
N GLN A 105 -1.41 11.06 0.14
CA GLN A 105 -0.49 11.12 1.27
C GLN A 105 -1.12 10.40 2.45
N GLU A 106 -0.41 9.46 3.04
CA GLU A 106 -0.89 8.65 4.16
C GLU A 106 0.15 8.63 5.28
N LEU A 107 -0.29 8.93 6.50
CA LEU A 107 0.43 8.63 7.72
C LEU A 107 -0.28 7.43 8.38
N ASN A 108 0.46 6.35 8.60
CA ASN A 108 -0.06 5.17 9.28
C ASN A 108 0.77 4.80 10.50
N TYR A 109 0.10 4.43 11.58
CA TYR A 109 0.70 3.75 12.71
C TYR A 109 0.51 2.25 12.53
N LYS A 110 1.57 1.48 12.69
CA LYS A 110 1.52 0.02 12.71
C LYS A 110 2.11 -0.48 14.01
N GLY A 111 1.45 -1.46 14.60
CA GLY A 111 1.90 -2.07 15.84
C GLY A 111 1.62 -3.55 15.91
N TYR A 112 2.38 -4.23 16.77
CA TYR A 112 2.18 -5.61 17.14
C TYR A 112 2.16 -5.73 18.65
N THR A 113 1.14 -6.38 19.21
CA THR A 113 0.95 -6.49 20.66
C THR A 113 2.05 -7.30 21.36
N GLY A 114 2.72 -8.22 20.66
CA GLY A 114 3.83 -9.00 21.22
C GLY A 114 5.14 -8.21 21.30
N ALA A 115 5.28 -7.13 20.52
CA ALA A 115 6.42 -6.23 20.57
C ALA A 115 6.18 -5.16 21.64
N THR A 116 6.52 -5.47 22.90
CA THR A 116 6.24 -4.59 24.05
C THR A 116 7.09 -3.32 24.08
N ASP A 117 8.27 -3.36 23.48
CA ASP A 117 9.19 -2.22 23.40
C ASP A 117 9.22 -1.63 21.99
N ASN A 118 9.35 -0.31 21.88
CA ASN A 118 9.40 0.41 20.60
C ASN A 118 10.64 0.11 19.75
N THR A 119 11.55 -0.72 20.24
CA THR A 119 12.71 -1.22 19.51
C THR A 119 12.55 -2.66 19.06
N THR A 120 11.57 -3.42 19.58
CA THR A 120 11.43 -4.84 19.24
C THR A 120 10.96 -5.00 17.80
N ALA A 121 11.78 -5.64 16.97
CA ALA A 121 11.43 -5.88 15.59
C ALA A 121 10.42 -7.02 15.45
N TRP A 122 9.48 -6.83 14.53
CA TRP A 122 8.48 -7.81 14.16
C TRP A 122 8.16 -7.70 12.67
N GLU A 123 7.57 -8.75 12.11
CA GLU A 123 7.13 -8.80 10.72
C GLU A 123 5.73 -9.41 10.64
N PHE A 124 4.86 -8.81 9.83
CA PHE A 124 3.54 -9.34 9.51
C PHE A 124 3.42 -9.56 8.00
N GLU A 125 2.90 -10.72 7.60
CA GLU A 125 2.60 -11.12 6.21
C GLU A 125 3.75 -10.83 5.22
N ASN A 126 4.99 -11.16 5.62
CA ASN A 126 6.20 -10.90 4.84
C ASN A 126 6.42 -9.42 4.47
N GLY A 127 5.90 -8.48 5.26
CA GLY A 127 5.98 -7.04 5.04
C GLY A 127 7.38 -6.42 5.11
N GLY A 128 8.35 -7.11 5.70
CA GLY A 128 9.64 -6.57 6.14
C GLY A 128 9.63 -6.29 7.64
N ALA A 129 10.82 -6.34 8.26
CA ALA A 129 10.99 -6.05 9.67
C ALA A 129 10.61 -4.59 9.98
N MET A 130 9.79 -4.39 11.01
CA MET A 130 9.37 -3.09 11.48
C MET A 130 9.30 -3.06 13.01
N VAL A 131 9.14 -1.87 13.58
CA VAL A 131 8.86 -1.68 15.00
C VAL A 131 7.53 -0.94 15.16
N ASN A 132 6.99 -0.91 16.36
CA ASN A 132 5.77 -0.16 16.65
C ASN A 132 6.01 1.33 16.43
N GLY A 133 5.35 1.91 15.42
CA GLY A 133 5.69 3.26 15.01
C GLY A 133 4.86 3.82 13.87
N PHE A 134 5.10 5.11 13.62
CA PHE A 134 4.50 5.83 12.50
C PHE A 134 5.33 5.65 11.23
N ASN A 135 4.64 5.40 10.14
CA ASN A 135 5.18 5.26 8.80
C ASN A 135 4.41 6.19 7.87
N TYR A 136 5.07 6.57 6.79
CA TYR A 136 4.52 7.45 5.77
C TYR A 136 4.51 6.74 4.43
N LYS A 137 3.41 6.90 3.70
CA LYS A 137 3.25 6.47 2.31
C LYS A 137 2.82 7.66 1.47
N GLY A 138 3.57 7.95 0.41
CA GLY A 138 3.15 8.82 -0.69
C GLY A 138 2.80 7.98 -1.91
N GLU A 139 1.79 8.37 -2.66
CA GLU A 139 1.42 7.76 -3.94
C GLU A 139 1.08 8.86 -4.94
N TYR A 140 1.70 8.81 -6.11
CA TYR A 140 1.55 9.80 -7.17
C TYR A 140 1.26 9.08 -8.47
N ILE A 141 0.16 9.44 -9.12
CA ILE A 141 -0.25 8.87 -10.41
C ILE A 141 -0.33 10.00 -11.42
N LEU A 142 0.30 9.77 -12.57
CA LEU A 142 0.12 10.56 -13.77
C LEU A 142 -0.34 9.62 -14.88
N GLY A 143 -1.59 9.77 -15.29
CA GLY A 143 -2.23 8.95 -16.31
C GLY A 143 -2.74 9.79 -17.47
N TYR A 144 -2.86 9.15 -18.62
CA TYR A 144 -3.45 9.70 -19.83
C TYR A 144 -4.56 8.76 -20.30
N GLN A 145 -5.78 9.28 -20.35
CA GLN A 145 -6.92 8.52 -20.85
C GLN A 145 -7.06 8.70 -22.36
N MET A 146 -7.41 7.60 -23.04
CA MET A 146 -7.50 7.54 -24.50
C MET A 146 -8.78 6.81 -24.93
N PRO A 147 -9.37 7.15 -26.09
CA PRO A 147 -10.55 6.48 -26.64
C PRO A 147 -10.17 5.21 -27.40
N LEU A 148 -9.31 4.37 -26.81
CA LEU A 148 -8.81 3.13 -27.40
C LEU A 148 -9.13 1.94 -26.47
N ILE A 149 -8.94 0.72 -26.97
CA ILE A 149 -8.98 -0.51 -26.16
C ILE A 149 -8.02 -0.38 -24.97
N VAL A 150 -6.82 0.16 -25.17
CA VAL A 150 -5.98 0.62 -24.06
C VAL A 150 -6.42 2.04 -23.70
N ASN A 151 -7.32 2.16 -22.73
CA ASN A 151 -7.98 3.43 -22.41
C ASN A 151 -7.27 4.27 -21.34
N LEU A 152 -6.24 3.72 -20.68
CA LEU A 152 -5.38 4.46 -19.76
C LEU A 152 -3.94 3.96 -19.90
N VAL A 153 -3.00 4.89 -20.03
CA VAL A 153 -1.58 4.62 -19.79
C VAL A 153 -1.07 5.60 -18.76
N GLY A 154 -0.12 5.19 -17.93
CA GLY A 154 0.39 6.10 -16.92
C GLY A 154 1.60 5.59 -16.17
N VAL A 155 2.05 6.41 -15.24
CA VAL A 155 3.09 6.06 -14.29
C VAL A 155 2.57 6.29 -12.88
N GLN A 156 2.99 5.43 -11.96
CA GLN A 156 2.73 5.56 -10.54
C GLN A 156 4.05 5.51 -9.78
N LEU A 157 4.28 6.51 -8.93
CA LEU A 157 5.36 6.53 -7.97
C LEU A 157 4.77 6.34 -6.57
N GLU A 158 5.17 5.29 -5.88
CA GLU A 158 4.91 5.13 -4.46
C GLU A 158 6.19 5.42 -3.70
N THR A 159 6.10 6.17 -2.61
CA THR A 159 7.20 6.46 -1.70
C THR A 159 6.86 5.98 -0.30
N TYR A 160 7.86 5.48 0.42
CA TYR A 160 7.70 4.95 1.76
C TYR A 160 8.81 5.46 2.68
N ALA A 161 8.42 5.81 3.90
CA ALA A 161 9.36 6.06 4.99
C ALA A 161 8.83 5.38 6.25
N TYR A 162 9.69 4.69 6.97
CA TYR A 162 9.34 3.95 8.18
C TYR A 162 9.90 4.65 9.42
N ASN A 163 9.16 4.58 10.52
CA ASN A 163 9.52 5.21 11.81
C ASN A 163 9.80 6.71 11.69
N VAL A 164 8.91 7.46 11.02
CA VAL A 164 9.13 8.85 10.59
C VAL A 164 9.30 9.88 11.73
N PHE A 165 8.94 9.52 12.96
CA PHE A 165 9.12 10.36 14.14
C PHE A 165 10.25 9.90 15.07
N ASP A 166 10.99 8.85 14.69
CA ASP A 166 12.19 8.42 15.40
C ASP A 166 13.43 9.12 14.82
N GLY A 167 14.45 9.36 15.66
CA GLY A 167 15.74 9.95 15.27
C GLY A 167 16.53 9.07 14.31
N ALA A 168 16.32 7.75 14.35
CA ALA A 168 16.84 6.80 13.38
C ALA A 168 15.92 6.76 12.13
N ARG A 169 15.84 7.87 11.40
CA ARG A 169 15.06 7.95 10.15
C ARG A 169 15.49 6.84 9.19
N THR A 170 14.56 5.96 8.82
CA THR A 170 14.80 5.05 7.70
C THR A 170 14.83 5.85 6.39
N GLY A 171 15.61 5.39 5.41
CA GLY A 171 15.72 6.06 4.12
C GLY A 171 14.38 6.15 3.39
N LEU A 172 14.26 7.11 2.46
CA LEU A 172 13.11 7.15 1.55
C LEU A 172 13.22 6.02 0.53
N PHE A 173 12.25 5.11 0.55
CA PHE A 173 12.11 4.01 -0.40
C PHE A 173 11.03 4.33 -1.42
N SER A 174 11.08 3.68 -2.59
CA SER A 174 10.11 3.94 -3.64
C SER A 174 9.90 2.76 -4.57
N ASP A 175 8.66 2.63 -5.04
CA ASP A 175 8.31 1.79 -6.16
C ASP A 175 7.83 2.66 -7.34
N LEU A 176 8.34 2.39 -8.54
CA LEU A 176 7.88 3.01 -9.79
C LEU A 176 7.11 1.97 -10.59
N SER A 177 5.89 2.29 -11.01
CA SER A 177 5.06 1.40 -11.81
C SER A 177 4.67 2.05 -13.13
N ILE A 178 4.72 1.28 -14.21
CA ILE A 178 4.12 1.64 -15.50
C ILE A 178 2.75 0.99 -15.55
N LEU A 179 1.72 1.79 -15.82
CA LEU A 179 0.32 1.38 -15.81
C LEU A 179 -0.24 1.33 -17.22
N ALA A 180 -1.02 0.30 -17.51
CA ALA A 180 -1.84 0.20 -18.72
C ALA A 180 -3.18 -0.44 -18.38
N ASN A 181 -4.28 0.25 -18.65
CA ASN A 181 -5.62 -0.30 -18.54
C ASN A 181 -6.13 -0.70 -19.92
N THR A 182 -6.55 -1.96 -20.04
CA THR A 182 -7.12 -2.52 -21.28
C THR A 182 -8.60 -2.82 -21.06
N GLN A 183 -9.46 -2.13 -21.80
CA GLN A 183 -10.89 -2.36 -21.85
C GLN A 183 -11.18 -3.56 -22.77
N ILE A 184 -11.58 -4.69 -22.20
CA ILE A 184 -11.86 -5.92 -22.96
C ILE A 184 -13.25 -5.85 -23.58
N ASN A 185 -14.23 -5.37 -22.82
CA ASN A 185 -15.59 -5.03 -23.28
C ASN A 185 -16.17 -3.95 -22.36
N GLU A 186 -17.42 -3.53 -22.54
CA GLU A 186 -18.04 -2.45 -21.74
C GLU A 186 -18.03 -2.71 -20.23
N ASN A 187 -18.05 -3.97 -19.81
CA ASN A 187 -18.17 -4.38 -18.41
C ASN A 187 -16.87 -4.94 -17.83
N LEU A 188 -15.84 -5.18 -18.64
CA LEU A 188 -14.64 -5.90 -18.25
C LEU A 188 -13.39 -5.11 -18.64
N SER A 189 -12.55 -4.83 -17.66
CA SER A 189 -11.25 -4.18 -17.87
C SER A 189 -10.13 -4.88 -17.09
N LEU A 190 -8.92 -4.76 -17.63
CA LEU A 190 -7.71 -5.30 -17.04
C LEU A 190 -6.68 -4.18 -16.86
N LEU A 191 -6.41 -3.81 -15.62
CA LEU A 191 -5.31 -2.92 -15.28
C LEU A 191 -4.05 -3.74 -15.06
N THR A 192 -3.01 -3.46 -15.85
CA THR A 192 -1.68 -4.05 -15.71
C THR A 192 -0.71 -3.01 -15.17
N ALA A 193 0.07 -3.39 -14.17
CA ALA A 193 1.12 -2.57 -13.58
C ALA A 193 2.44 -3.33 -13.57
N VAL A 194 3.45 -2.80 -14.28
CA VAL A 194 4.82 -3.31 -14.22
C VAL A 194 5.59 -2.48 -13.20
N GLN A 195 6.00 -3.09 -12.09
CA GLN A 195 6.56 -2.39 -10.94
C GLN A 195 8.06 -2.65 -10.79
N PHE A 196 8.80 -1.58 -10.53
CA PHE A 196 10.23 -1.53 -10.20
C PHE A 196 10.40 -0.97 -8.80
N THR A 197 11.44 -1.40 -8.09
CA THR A 197 11.70 -1.00 -6.70
C THR A 197 13.14 -0.60 -6.49
N ASN A 198 13.37 0.33 -5.57
CA ASN A 198 14.72 0.73 -5.14
C ASN A 198 15.15 0.11 -3.82
N TYR A 199 14.39 -0.84 -3.27
CA TYR A 199 14.70 -1.46 -1.98
C TYR A 199 14.60 -2.98 -2.05
N GLU A 200 15.26 -3.62 -1.08
CA GLU A 200 15.20 -5.06 -0.88
C GLU A 200 15.16 -5.40 0.61
N LYS A 201 14.93 -6.67 0.91
CA LYS A 201 14.89 -7.19 2.27
C LYS A 201 16.10 -8.09 2.48
N THR A 202 16.85 -7.86 3.55
CA THR A 202 17.95 -8.74 3.96
C THR A 202 17.43 -10.06 4.52
N ASP A 203 18.33 -10.98 4.90
CA ASP A 203 17.95 -12.24 5.56
C ASP A 203 17.16 -12.00 6.85
N ASN A 204 17.53 -10.96 7.61
CA ASN A 204 16.82 -10.51 8.80
C ASN A 204 15.66 -9.54 8.47
N ARG A 205 15.24 -9.50 7.21
CA ARG A 205 14.06 -8.79 6.70
C ARG A 205 14.12 -7.27 6.83
N GLU A 206 15.28 -6.72 7.15
CA GLU A 206 15.53 -5.28 7.16
C GLU A 206 15.37 -4.72 5.74
N ILE A 207 14.67 -3.60 5.62
CA ILE A 207 14.47 -2.91 4.34
C ILE A 207 15.66 -2.00 4.08
N VAL A 208 16.42 -2.31 3.03
CA VAL A 208 17.63 -1.57 2.64
C VAL A 208 17.52 -1.07 1.20
N LYS A 209 18.24 0.01 0.88
CA LYS A 209 18.28 0.53 -0.49
C LYS A 209 19.13 -0.39 -1.37
N LYS A 210 18.64 -0.65 -2.57
CA LYS A 210 19.41 -1.27 -3.65
C LYS A 210 20.38 -0.25 -4.24
N ALA A 211 21.49 -0.76 -4.79
CA ALA A 211 22.41 0.05 -5.59
C ALA A 211 21.73 0.59 -6.86
N GLU A 212 20.88 -0.23 -7.49
CA GLU A 212 20.14 0.11 -8.70
C GLU A 212 18.67 -0.34 -8.57
N PRO A 213 17.70 0.43 -9.10
CA PRO A 213 16.31 0.00 -9.18
C PRO A 213 16.18 -1.30 -9.99
N ALA A 214 15.40 -2.25 -9.48
CA ALA A 214 15.19 -3.54 -10.14
C ALA A 214 13.71 -3.85 -10.34
N PHE A 215 13.43 -4.75 -11.27
CA PHE A 215 12.09 -5.31 -11.44
C PHE A 215 11.61 -5.95 -10.13
N LYS A 216 10.38 -5.63 -9.73
CA LYS A 216 9.73 -6.16 -8.53
C LYS A 216 8.69 -7.21 -8.87
N ARG A 217 7.70 -6.83 -9.70
CA ARG A 217 6.56 -7.68 -10.06
C ARG A 217 5.75 -7.10 -11.21
N VAL A 218 4.88 -7.94 -11.76
CA VAL A 218 3.72 -7.51 -12.55
C VAL A 218 2.47 -7.72 -11.70
N ALA A 219 1.66 -6.69 -11.52
CA ALA A 219 0.35 -6.78 -10.89
C ALA A 219 -0.74 -6.61 -11.96
N MET A 220 -1.79 -7.41 -11.84
CA MET A 220 -2.94 -7.40 -12.75
C MET A 220 -4.21 -7.33 -11.93
N ILE A 221 -5.08 -6.37 -12.24
CA ILE A 221 -6.39 -6.21 -11.59
C ILE A 221 -7.45 -6.34 -12.66
N LEU A 222 -8.22 -7.42 -12.59
CA LEU A 222 -9.40 -7.62 -13.42
C LEU A 222 -10.61 -6.98 -12.73
N SER A 223 -11.27 -6.06 -13.41
CA SER A 223 -12.44 -5.35 -12.91
C SER A 223 -13.65 -5.70 -13.76
N TYR A 224 -14.75 -6.11 -13.11
CA TYR A 224 -16.02 -6.41 -13.77
C TYR A 224 -17.14 -5.54 -13.18
N GLY A 225 -17.82 -4.78 -14.03
CA GLY A 225 -19.01 -4.00 -13.69
C GLY A 225 -20.29 -4.76 -14.05
N TYR A 226 -21.29 -4.73 -13.17
CA TYR A 226 -22.65 -5.21 -13.42
C TYR A 226 -23.59 -4.04 -13.70
#